data_AF-A0A4P9ZCL3-F1
#
_entry.id   AF-A0A4P9ZCL3-F1
#
_cell.length_a   1.000
_cell.length_b   1.000
_cell.length_c   1.000
_cell.angle_alpha   90.00
_cell.angle_beta   90.00
_cell.angle_gamma   90.00
#
_symmetry.space_group_name_H-M   'P 1'
#
loop_
_entity.id
_entity.type
_entity.pdbx_description
1 polymer ?
#
loop_
_entity_poly.entity_id
_entity_poly.type
_entity_poly.pdbx_seq_one_letter_code
_entity_poly.pdbx_strand_id
1 'polypeptide(L)'
;MANFVFCIAHFCEIHGPVTVLCTQKHQSDALLSESSYALCESCSLALPAGSSDRTKHTDRVSYASTLNPQSERIFTCLTKLVMKCLSVEAVAEPLKPVFFGDTNTGYCLCKIFSIPDLHARGGERKYSLMVVGDSESGLLNNWDIASSYIAEIISLLQQWVETRMEQRKFDSSDNGRYLRRAKIMPRSLVQLTGDEQIFMKLHLCGTELLSNMQIQ
;
A
#
# COMPACT_ATOMS: atom_id res chain seq x y z
N MET A 1 18.43 4.21 -16.18
CA MET A 1 16.96 4.20 -16.00
C MET A 1 16.70 4.06 -14.52
N ALA A 2 15.91 4.95 -13.94
CA ALA A 2 15.57 4.89 -12.51
C ALA A 2 14.68 3.68 -12.22
N ASN A 3 14.93 3.00 -11.10
CA ASN A 3 14.12 1.86 -10.68
C ASN A 3 13.05 2.35 -9.71
N PHE A 4 11.81 2.38 -10.16
CA PHE A 4 10.67 2.78 -9.34
C PHE A 4 9.91 1.56 -8.79
N VAL A 5 9.44 1.70 -7.55
CA VAL A 5 8.61 0.72 -6.86
C VAL A 5 7.39 1.45 -6.31
N PHE A 6 6.20 0.97 -6.67
CA PHE A 6 4.95 1.43 -6.06
C PHE A 6 4.58 0.50 -4.91
N CYS A 7 4.21 1.03 -3.74
CA CYS A 7 3.78 0.19 -2.65
C CYS A 7 2.67 0.82 -1.80
N ILE A 8 1.88 -0.06 -1.19
CA ILE A 8 0.99 0.27 -0.08
C ILE A 8 1.55 -0.35 1.19
N ALA A 9 1.71 0.49 2.21
CA ALA A 9 2.17 0.10 3.54
C ALA A 9 1.13 0.51 4.58
N HIS A 10 1.21 -0.09 5.77
CA HIS A 10 0.33 0.27 6.87
C HIS A 10 1.01 0.09 8.22
N PHE A 11 0.50 0.81 9.22
CA PHE A 11 0.90 0.61 10.59
C PHE A 11 0.05 -0.51 11.20
N CYS A 12 0.65 -1.68 11.39
CA CYS A 12 0.02 -2.80 12.08
C CYS A 12 0.20 -2.65 13.60
N GLU A 13 -0.87 -2.88 14.36
CA GLU A 13 -0.79 -2.85 15.83
C GLU A 13 0.00 -4.04 16.41
N ILE A 14 0.21 -5.10 15.63
CA ILE A 14 0.96 -6.29 16.03
C ILE A 14 2.41 -6.23 15.54
N HIS A 15 2.62 -5.84 14.28
CA HIS A 15 3.94 -5.90 13.62
C HIS A 15 4.61 -4.53 13.44
N GLY A 16 3.92 -3.43 13.75
CA GLY A 16 4.39 -2.08 13.42
C GLY A 16 4.24 -1.75 11.92
N PRO A 17 5.05 -0.83 11.39
CA PRO A 17 5.06 -0.48 9.96
C PRO A 17 5.44 -1.66 9.08
N VAL A 18 4.57 -2.01 8.14
CA VAL A 18 4.82 -3.11 7.19
C VAL A 18 4.26 -2.80 5.81
N THR A 19 4.87 -3.38 4.79
CA THR A 19 4.37 -3.36 3.40
C THR A 19 3.29 -4.42 3.23
N VAL A 20 2.20 -4.09 2.54
CA VAL A 20 1.11 -5.04 2.21
C VAL A 20 1.17 -5.46 0.74
N LEU A 21 1.52 -4.53 -0.15
CA LEU A 21 1.74 -4.82 -1.57
C LEU A 21 2.83 -3.90 -2.11
N CYS A 22 3.69 -4.48 -2.93
CA CYS A 22 4.81 -3.85 -3.60
C CYS A 22 4.74 -4.24 -5.08
N THR A 23 4.69 -3.27 -5.98
CA THR A 23 4.66 -3.44 -7.43
C THR A 23 5.95 -2.90 -8.00
N GLN A 24 6.63 -3.70 -8.82
CA GLN A 24 7.89 -3.33 -9.44
C GLN A 24 7.99 -3.92 -10.84
N LYS A 25 8.88 -3.33 -11.65
CA LYS A 25 9.26 -3.93 -12.93
C LYS A 25 9.89 -5.30 -12.69
N HIS A 26 9.36 -6.32 -13.34
CA HIS A 26 9.81 -7.69 -13.26
C HIS A 26 10.73 -8.00 -14.45
N GLN A 27 11.79 -8.77 -14.19
CA GLN A 27 12.61 -9.36 -15.24
C GLN A 27 12.20 -10.83 -15.34
N SER A 28 11.92 -11.29 -16.56
CA SER A 28 11.24 -12.56 -16.88
C SER A 28 11.84 -13.84 -16.28
N ASP A 29 13.10 -13.80 -15.83
CA ASP A 29 13.80 -14.98 -15.29
C ASP A 29 13.76 -15.08 -13.75
N ALA A 30 13.20 -14.08 -13.05
CA ALA A 30 13.22 -14.06 -11.59
C ALA A 30 11.98 -14.76 -11.01
N LEU A 31 12.15 -15.88 -10.32
CA LEU A 31 11.04 -16.51 -9.58
C LEU A 31 10.48 -15.53 -8.52
N LEU A 32 9.15 -15.46 -8.40
CA LEU A 32 8.50 -14.71 -7.33
C LEU A 32 8.70 -15.48 -6.03
N SER A 33 9.60 -15.01 -5.18
CA SER A 33 9.81 -15.60 -3.85
C SER A 33 8.61 -15.30 -2.96
N GLU A 34 7.87 -16.35 -2.58
CA GLU A 34 6.85 -16.27 -1.55
C GLU A 34 7.52 -16.32 -0.18
N SER A 35 7.60 -15.18 0.50
CA SER A 35 7.98 -15.16 1.91
C SER A 35 6.85 -15.76 2.74
N SER A 36 7.00 -17.02 3.14
CA SER A 36 6.01 -17.84 3.85
C SER A 36 5.90 -17.53 5.36
N TYR A 37 6.12 -16.29 5.77
CA TYR A 37 5.93 -15.93 7.17
C TYR A 37 4.44 -15.82 7.47
N ALA A 38 4.00 -16.44 8.56
CA ALA A 38 2.64 -16.30 9.05
C ALA A 38 2.39 -14.84 9.45
N LEU A 39 1.68 -14.11 8.59
CA LEU A 39 1.27 -12.73 8.84
C LEU A 39 -0.09 -12.72 9.51
N CYS A 40 -0.36 -11.65 10.28
CA CYS A 40 -1.72 -11.39 10.72
C CYS A 40 -2.57 -10.95 9.53
N GLU A 41 -3.88 -11.09 9.68
CA GLU A 41 -4.85 -10.81 8.63
C GLU A 41 -4.75 -9.38 8.06
N SER A 42 -4.36 -8.40 8.88
CA SER A 42 -4.15 -7.01 8.43
C SER A 42 -2.95 -6.82 7.50
N CYS A 43 -1.91 -7.62 7.67
CA CYS A 43 -0.68 -7.54 6.87
C CYS A 43 -0.73 -8.50 5.66
N SER A 44 -1.77 -9.32 5.56
CA SER A 44 -1.88 -10.33 4.53
C SER A 44 -2.23 -9.71 3.17
N LEU A 45 -1.52 -10.17 2.14
CA LEU A 45 -1.91 -9.94 0.77
C LEU A 45 -2.90 -11.02 0.35
N ALA A 46 -4.19 -10.76 0.56
CA ALA A 46 -5.27 -11.70 0.26
C ALA A 46 -5.68 -11.62 -1.22
N LEU A 47 -5.16 -12.53 -2.05
CA LEU A 47 -5.54 -12.65 -3.46
C LEU A 47 -6.71 -13.65 -3.62
N PRO A 48 -7.58 -13.46 -4.63
CA PRO A 48 -8.65 -14.42 -4.93
C PRO A 48 -8.08 -15.80 -5.32
N ALA A 49 -8.81 -16.86 -4.96
CA ALA A 49 -8.38 -18.22 -5.25
C ALA A 49 -8.19 -18.44 -6.76
N GLY A 50 -7.01 -18.90 -7.16
CA GLY A 50 -6.66 -19.17 -8.57
C GLY A 50 -5.92 -18.04 -9.30
N SER A 51 -5.75 -16.85 -8.69
CA SER A 51 -4.87 -15.80 -9.25
C SER A 51 -3.43 -15.99 -8.75
N SER A 52 -2.74 -16.99 -9.30
CA SER A 52 -1.29 -17.16 -9.06
C SER A 52 -0.45 -16.18 -9.87
N ASP A 53 -1.01 -15.67 -10.97
CA ASP A 53 -0.30 -14.75 -11.84
C ASP A 53 -0.37 -13.33 -11.28
N ARG A 54 0.70 -12.94 -10.60
CA ARG A 54 0.92 -11.61 -10.02
C ARG A 54 1.62 -10.70 -11.00
N THR A 55 1.69 -11.11 -12.27
CA THR A 55 2.41 -10.42 -13.31
C THR A 55 1.47 -9.85 -14.36
N LYS A 56 1.81 -8.67 -14.83
CA LYS A 56 1.23 -8.07 -16.03
C LYS A 56 2.31 -7.99 -17.07
N HIS A 57 2.08 -8.61 -18.22
CA HIS A 57 2.93 -8.48 -19.38
C HIS A 57 2.38 -7.38 -20.29
N THR A 58 3.16 -6.34 -20.53
CA THR A 58 3.00 -5.46 -21.69
C THR A 58 4.07 -5.83 -22.73
N ASP A 59 3.89 -5.43 -24.00
CA ASP A 59 4.71 -5.87 -25.16
C ASP A 59 6.25 -5.77 -24.98
N ARG A 60 6.77 -5.06 -23.97
CA ARG A 60 8.21 -4.93 -23.69
C ARG A 60 8.61 -5.02 -22.22
N VAL A 61 7.67 -5.02 -21.26
CA VAL A 61 7.96 -4.97 -19.83
C VAL A 61 6.95 -5.80 -19.04
N SER A 62 7.42 -6.65 -18.14
CA SER A 62 6.56 -7.25 -17.13
C SER A 62 6.62 -6.46 -15.82
N TYR A 63 5.51 -6.41 -15.11
CA TYR A 63 5.43 -5.87 -13.75
C TYR A 63 4.89 -6.95 -12.83
N ALA A 64 5.43 -7.06 -11.62
CA ALA A 64 4.96 -8.03 -10.63
C ALA A 64 4.56 -7.32 -9.33
N SER A 65 3.45 -7.75 -8.73
CA SER A 65 3.06 -7.29 -7.39
C SER A 65 3.28 -8.38 -6.34
N THR A 66 4.24 -8.14 -5.45
CA THR A 66 4.59 -9.03 -4.35
C THR A 66 4.29 -8.42 -2.98
N LEU A 67 4.36 -9.20 -1.90
CA LEU A 67 4.35 -8.63 -0.55
C LEU A 67 5.64 -7.83 -0.31
N ASN A 68 6.77 -8.45 -0.65
CA ASN A 68 8.11 -7.92 -0.51
C ASN A 68 8.80 -7.82 -1.88
N PRO A 69 9.61 -6.79 -2.15
CA PRO A 69 10.38 -6.70 -3.39
C PRO A 69 11.31 -7.91 -3.57
N GLN A 70 11.70 -8.20 -4.82
CA GLN A 70 12.49 -9.41 -5.13
C GLN A 70 13.95 -9.30 -4.71
N SER A 71 14.49 -8.07 -4.69
CA SER A 71 15.87 -7.81 -4.28
C SER A 71 15.95 -7.53 -2.78
N GLU A 72 16.86 -8.21 -2.09
CA GLU A 72 17.14 -7.97 -0.66
C GLU A 72 17.58 -6.52 -0.37
N ARG A 73 18.33 -5.91 -1.30
CA ARG A 73 18.71 -4.50 -1.20
C ARG A 73 17.48 -3.60 -1.23
N ILE A 74 16.59 -3.80 -2.20
CA ILE A 74 15.34 -3.04 -2.32
C ILE A 74 14.45 -3.29 -1.10
N PHE A 75 14.39 -4.53 -0.59
CA PHE A 75 13.65 -4.88 0.62
C PHE A 75 14.15 -4.10 1.84
N THR A 76 15.47 -4.05 2.05
CA THR A 76 16.08 -3.33 3.16
C THR A 76 15.81 -1.83 3.07
N CYS A 77 15.98 -1.26 1.88
CA CYS A 77 15.68 0.15 1.59
C CYS A 77 14.20 0.48 1.85
N LEU A 78 13.29 -0.30 1.26
CA LEU A 78 11.85 -0.13 1.39
C LEU A 78 11.42 -0.22 2.86
N THR A 79 11.94 -1.19 3.61
CA THR A 79 11.64 -1.35 5.04
C THR A 79 12.03 -0.10 5.83
N LYS A 80 13.23 0.47 5.59
CA LYS A 80 13.66 1.71 6.25
C LYS A 80 12.75 2.89 5.90
N LEU A 81 12.37 3.04 4.63
CA LEU A 81 11.48 4.11 4.19
C LEU A 81 10.07 3.99 4.77
N VAL A 82 9.52 2.78 4.81
CA VAL A 82 8.21 2.47 5.43
C VAL A 82 8.23 2.76 6.93
N MET A 83 9.29 2.33 7.63
CA MET A 83 9.48 2.62 9.06
C MET A 83 9.53 4.13 9.31
N LYS A 84 10.28 4.89 8.50
CA LYS A 84 10.38 6.35 8.60
C LYS A 84 9.02 7.01 8.34
N CYS A 85 8.36 6.65 7.23
CA CYS A 85 7.06 7.19 6.82
C CYS A 85 5.99 7.04 7.92
N LEU A 86 5.81 5.82 8.44
CA LEU A 86 4.69 5.53 9.34
C LEU A 86 5.00 5.75 10.83
N SER A 87 6.27 5.89 11.22
CA SER A 87 6.65 6.05 12.64
C SER A 87 7.16 7.43 13.00
N VAL A 88 7.88 8.09 12.09
CA VAL A 88 8.65 9.31 12.39
C VAL A 88 8.05 10.54 11.72
N GLU A 89 7.51 10.37 10.52
CA GLU A 89 6.92 11.47 9.76
C GLU A 89 5.45 11.69 10.17
N ALA A 90 5.25 12.46 11.24
CA ALA A 90 3.95 13.05 11.53
C ALA A 90 3.71 14.20 10.54
N VAL A 91 2.95 13.96 9.49
CA VAL A 91 2.66 14.98 8.48
C VAL A 91 1.93 16.15 9.14
N ALA A 92 2.55 17.33 9.15
CA ALA A 92 1.94 18.56 9.64
C ALA A 92 0.66 18.94 8.87
N GLU A 93 0.58 18.54 7.59
CA GLU A 93 -0.58 18.69 6.71
C GLU A 93 -0.97 17.37 6.04
N PRO A 94 -1.92 16.58 6.58
CA PRO A 94 -2.28 15.25 6.06
C PRO A 94 -2.85 15.25 4.64
N LEU A 95 -3.18 16.42 4.09
CA LEU A 95 -3.73 16.59 2.74
C LEU A 95 -2.67 16.49 1.63
N LYS A 96 -1.40 16.79 1.92
CA LYS A 96 -0.35 16.89 0.91
C LYS A 96 0.55 15.65 0.89
N PRO A 97 1.02 15.23 -0.29
CA PRO A 97 2.08 14.21 -0.38
C PRO A 97 3.39 14.76 0.21
N VAL A 98 4.20 13.85 0.74
CA VAL A 98 5.49 14.12 1.37
C VAL A 98 6.60 13.44 0.56
N PHE A 99 7.72 14.12 0.42
CA PHE A 99 8.92 13.56 -0.19
C PHE A 99 10.09 13.60 0.79
N PHE A 100 10.81 12.49 0.87
CA PHE A 100 12.02 12.37 1.69
C PHE A 100 12.88 11.21 1.21
N GLY A 101 14.13 11.18 1.67
CA GLY A 101 15.04 10.06 1.42
C GLY A 101 16.48 10.51 1.40
N ASP A 102 17.37 9.59 1.04
CA ASP A 102 18.79 9.86 0.89
C ASP A 102 19.41 8.89 -0.13
N THR A 103 20.67 9.12 -0.48
CA THR A 103 21.40 8.30 -1.46
C THR A 103 21.63 6.86 -1.01
N ASN A 104 21.54 6.57 0.30
CA ASN A 104 21.85 5.26 0.86
C ASN A 104 20.62 4.33 0.88
N THR A 105 19.46 4.90 1.23
CA THR A 105 18.17 4.20 1.35
C THR A 105 17.29 4.37 0.12
N GLY A 106 17.56 5.39 -0.70
CA GLY A 106 16.70 5.81 -1.79
C GLY A 106 15.75 6.93 -1.37
N TYR A 107 14.95 7.36 -2.33
CA TYR A 107 14.01 8.46 -2.22
C TYR A 107 12.59 7.94 -2.26
N CYS A 108 11.67 8.64 -1.60
CA CYS A 108 10.29 8.24 -1.44
C CYS A 108 9.36 9.45 -1.60
N LEU A 109 8.36 9.31 -2.46
CA LEU A 109 7.19 10.18 -2.53
C LEU A 109 5.99 9.40 -2.00
N CYS A 110 5.34 9.89 -0.95
CA CYS A 110 4.24 9.16 -0.31
C CYS A 110 3.12 10.06 0.21
N LYS A 111 1.95 9.46 0.47
CA LYS A 111 0.88 10.10 1.21
C LYS A 111 0.28 9.14 2.23
N ILE A 112 0.26 9.57 3.49
CA ILE A 112 -0.37 8.86 4.60
C ILE A 112 -1.86 9.19 4.60
N PHE A 113 -2.69 8.19 4.86
CA PHE A 113 -4.13 8.34 4.97
C PHE A 113 -4.69 7.37 6.02
N SER A 114 -5.85 7.71 6.56
CA SER A 114 -6.56 6.88 7.53
C SER A 114 -7.74 6.18 6.88
N ILE A 115 -7.95 4.91 7.25
CA ILE A 115 -9.14 4.12 6.93
C ILE A 115 -9.88 3.85 8.23
N PRO A 116 -11.19 4.16 8.34
CA PRO A 116 -11.95 3.88 9.56
C PRO A 116 -12.08 2.38 9.83
N ASP A 117 -11.83 1.97 11.06
CA ASP A 117 -12.00 0.59 11.55
C ASP A 117 -12.38 0.62 13.04
N LEU A 118 -13.63 0.24 13.34
CA LEU A 118 -14.14 0.16 14.71
C LEU A 118 -13.38 -0.82 15.62
N HIS A 119 -12.65 -1.79 15.06
CA HIS A 119 -11.84 -2.75 15.81
C HIS A 119 -10.37 -2.33 15.93
N ALA A 120 -9.98 -1.22 15.30
CA ALA A 120 -8.64 -0.65 15.44
C ALA A 120 -8.59 0.35 16.61
N ARG A 121 -7.40 0.49 17.19
CA ARG A 121 -7.14 1.47 18.24
C ARG A 121 -7.35 2.89 17.68
N GLY A 122 -8.21 3.67 18.35
CA GLY A 122 -8.57 5.00 17.90
C GLY A 122 -9.65 5.03 16.80
N GLY A 123 -10.20 3.85 16.42
CA GLY A 123 -11.28 3.76 15.44
C GLY A 123 -10.83 3.90 13.99
N GLU A 124 -9.52 3.91 13.71
CA GLU A 124 -8.95 4.05 12.38
C GLU A 124 -7.61 3.30 12.25
N ARG A 125 -7.23 3.01 11.01
CA ARG A 125 -5.94 2.43 10.63
C ARG A 125 -5.20 3.38 9.72
N LYS A 126 -3.91 3.55 9.99
CA LYS A 126 -3.01 4.36 9.17
C LYS A 126 -2.39 3.52 8.05
N TYR A 127 -2.55 4.00 6.83
CA TYR A 127 -1.97 3.46 5.61
C TYR A 127 -1.10 4.53 4.95
N SER A 128 -0.21 4.11 4.06
CA SER A 128 0.56 5.00 3.20
C SER A 128 0.66 4.39 1.80
N LEU A 129 0.37 5.21 0.79
CA LEU A 129 0.76 4.91 -0.60
C LEU A 129 2.07 5.62 -0.88
N MET A 130 3.02 4.89 -1.47
CA MET A 130 4.39 5.36 -1.66
C MET A 130 4.90 4.94 -3.04
N VAL A 131 5.67 5.82 -3.67
CA VAL A 131 6.54 5.51 -4.80
C VAL A 131 7.98 5.74 -4.36
N VAL A 132 8.79 4.69 -4.47
CA VAL A 132 10.19 4.68 -4.06
C VAL A 132 11.07 4.60 -5.29
N GLY A 133 12.20 5.30 -5.28
CA GLY A 133 13.17 5.32 -6.38
C GLY A 133 14.61 5.50 -5.90
N ASP A 134 15.56 5.16 -6.77
CA ASP A 134 17.00 5.34 -6.55
C ASP A 134 17.52 6.72 -6.98
N SER A 135 16.69 7.52 -7.65
CA SER A 135 17.03 8.85 -8.15
C SER A 135 16.08 9.92 -7.60
N GLU A 136 16.64 10.93 -6.95
CA GLU A 136 15.91 12.11 -6.47
C GLU A 136 15.21 12.84 -7.62
N SER A 137 15.98 13.24 -8.64
CA SER A 137 15.45 13.93 -9.81
C SER A 137 14.43 13.07 -10.56
N GLY A 138 14.64 11.75 -10.61
CA GLY A 138 13.68 10.82 -11.23
C GLY A 138 12.30 10.86 -10.57
N LEU A 139 12.24 10.92 -9.23
CA LEU A 139 10.96 11.05 -8.50
C LEU A 139 10.37 12.46 -8.59
N LEU A 140 11.21 13.50 -8.44
CA LEU A 140 10.74 14.89 -8.47
C LEU A 140 10.20 15.30 -9.84
N ASN A 141 10.83 14.85 -10.93
CA ASN A 141 10.32 15.10 -12.29
C ASN A 141 8.96 14.44 -12.52
N ASN A 142 8.69 13.32 -11.83
CA ASN A 142 7.42 12.58 -11.91
C ASN A 142 6.45 12.93 -10.77
N TRP A 143 6.69 14.03 -10.05
CA TRP A 143 5.92 14.41 -8.86
C TRP A 143 4.42 14.48 -9.14
N ASP A 144 4.02 15.21 -10.18
CA ASP A 144 2.60 15.46 -10.48
C ASP A 144 1.88 14.18 -10.86
N ILE A 145 2.53 13.31 -11.65
CA ILE A 145 1.99 12.00 -12.03
C ILE A 145 1.79 11.15 -10.77
N ALA A 146 2.86 10.93 -10.01
CA ALA A 146 2.81 10.06 -8.83
C ALA A 146 1.85 10.59 -7.75
N SER A 147 1.86 11.89 -7.47
CA SER A 147 0.96 12.48 -6.47
C SER A 147 -0.52 12.42 -6.89
N SER A 148 -0.83 12.60 -8.18
CA SER A 148 -2.19 12.49 -8.70
C SER A 148 -2.72 11.06 -8.59
N TYR A 149 -1.96 10.06 -9.05
CA TYR A 149 -2.33 8.64 -8.91
C TYR A 149 -2.50 8.25 -7.43
N ILE A 150 -1.56 8.65 -6.56
CA ILE A 150 -1.67 8.39 -5.11
C ILE A 150 -2.96 9.00 -4.54
N ALA A 151 -3.26 10.25 -4.88
CA ALA A 151 -4.45 10.94 -4.37
C ALA A 151 -5.75 10.27 -4.84
N GLU A 152 -5.82 9.87 -6.11
CA GLU A 152 -6.99 9.20 -6.68
C GLU A 152 -7.23 7.82 -6.05
N ILE A 153 -6.17 7.00 -5.92
CA ILE A 153 -6.28 5.69 -5.28
C ILE A 153 -6.74 5.83 -3.82
N ILE A 154 -6.22 6.82 -3.08
CA ILE A 154 -6.65 7.08 -1.70
C ILE A 154 -8.13 7.46 -1.65
N SER A 155 -8.57 8.37 -2.53
CA SER A 155 -9.96 8.80 -2.59
C SER A 155 -10.90 7.63 -2.84
N LEU A 156 -10.58 6.75 -3.79
CA LEU A 156 -11.37 5.55 -4.10
C LEU A 156 -11.42 4.58 -2.93
N LEU A 157 -10.27 4.32 -2.27
CA LEU A 157 -10.21 3.45 -1.09
C LEU A 157 -11.09 3.96 0.05
N GLN A 158 -11.00 5.26 0.35
CA GLN A 158 -11.77 5.87 1.43
C GLN A 158 -13.27 5.85 1.12
N GLN A 159 -13.67 6.16 -0.12
CA GLN A 159 -15.05 6.10 -0.57
C GLN A 159 -15.66 4.68 -0.45
N TRP A 160 -14.91 3.65 -0.86
CA TRP A 160 -15.38 2.25 -0.74
C TRP A 160 -15.59 1.83 0.71
N VAL A 161 -14.66 2.20 1.59
CA VAL A 161 -14.78 1.89 3.02
C VAL A 161 -15.97 2.63 3.64
N GLU A 162 -16.14 3.91 3.33
CA GLU A 162 -17.25 4.71 3.84
C GLU A 162 -18.60 4.13 3.44
N THR A 163 -18.77 3.82 2.15
CA THR A 163 -19.99 3.18 1.62
C THR A 163 -20.31 1.87 2.36
N ARG A 164 -19.29 1.03 2.61
CA ARG A 164 -19.46 -0.23 3.35
C ARG A 164 -19.80 -0.02 4.82
N MET A 165 -19.24 1.01 5.44
CA MET A 165 -19.56 1.35 6.84
C MET A 165 -21.00 1.84 6.98
N GLU A 166 -21.48 2.64 6.03
CA GLU A 166 -22.87 3.11 6.00
C GLU A 166 -23.87 1.96 5.85
N GLN A 167 -23.60 1.01 4.95
CA GLN A 167 -24.40 -0.21 4.80
C GLN A 167 -24.51 -0.99 6.12
N ARG A 168 -23.38 -1.18 6.82
CA ARG A 168 -23.37 -1.87 8.12
C ARG A 168 -24.06 -1.11 9.25
N LYS A 169 -24.11 0.22 9.20
CA LYS A 169 -24.86 1.03 10.17
C LYS A 169 -26.37 0.83 9.99
N PHE A 170 -26.84 0.76 8.74
CA PHE A 170 -28.24 0.49 8.45
C PHE A 170 -28.68 -0.90 8.94
N ASP A 171 -27.84 -1.91 8.77
CA ASP A 171 -28.12 -3.28 9.20
C ASP A 171 -28.03 -3.49 10.73
N SER A 172 -27.36 -2.60 11.47
CA SER A 172 -27.11 -2.78 12.91
C SER A 172 -27.70 -1.65 13.76
N SER A 173 -28.93 -1.85 14.24
CA SER A 173 -29.51 -1.12 15.38
C SER A 173 -28.99 -1.70 16.72
N ASP A 174 -27.67 -1.85 16.86
CA ASP A 174 -27.07 -2.49 18.03
C ASP A 174 -26.44 -1.45 18.98
N ASN A 175 -27.26 -1.03 19.95
CA ASN A 175 -26.89 -0.11 21.03
C ASN A 175 -25.90 -0.73 22.06
N GLY A 176 -25.50 -1.99 21.89
CA GLY A 176 -24.62 -2.71 22.84
C GLY A 176 -23.11 -2.51 22.65
N ARG A 177 -22.68 -1.74 21.65
CA ARG A 177 -21.26 -1.69 21.23
C ARG A 177 -20.32 -0.87 22.12
N TYR A 178 -20.85 0.04 22.95
CA TYR A 178 -20.03 0.98 23.73
C TYR A 178 -19.32 0.35 24.94
N LEU A 179 -19.75 -0.84 25.40
CA LEU A 179 -19.29 -1.45 26.66
C LEU A 179 -18.33 -2.63 26.49
N ARG A 180 -18.05 -3.07 25.26
CA ARG A 180 -16.99 -4.07 25.05
C ARG A 180 -15.69 -3.33 24.83
N ARG A 181 -14.70 -3.57 25.71
CA ARG A 181 -13.29 -3.33 25.39
C ARG A 181 -13.01 -4.15 24.12
N ALA A 182 -13.14 -3.52 22.96
CA ALA A 182 -13.09 -4.23 21.70
C ALA A 182 -11.71 -4.91 21.62
N LYS A 183 -11.71 -6.24 21.60
CA LYS A 183 -10.51 -7.01 21.31
C LYS A 183 -10.01 -6.50 19.95
N ILE A 184 -8.77 -6.00 19.90
CA ILE A 184 -8.14 -5.60 18.64
C ILE A 184 -8.23 -6.81 17.70
N MET A 185 -8.91 -6.63 16.57
CA MET A 185 -9.04 -7.67 15.55
C MET A 185 -8.31 -7.22 14.29
N PRO A 186 -7.25 -7.93 13.87
CA PRO A 186 -6.63 -7.64 12.60
C PRO A 186 -7.63 -7.93 11.48
N ARG A 187 -7.95 -6.93 10.65
CA ARG A 187 -8.78 -7.09 9.45
C ARG A 187 -7.95 -6.76 8.22
N SER A 188 -8.12 -7.52 7.15
CA SER A 188 -7.44 -7.29 5.87
C SER A 188 -8.05 -6.11 5.12
N LEU A 189 -7.32 -5.54 4.17
CA LEU A 189 -7.86 -4.46 3.32
C LEU A 189 -9.11 -4.92 2.55
N VAL A 190 -9.12 -6.17 2.07
CA VAL A 190 -10.30 -6.82 1.44
C VAL A 190 -11.52 -6.77 2.35
N GLN A 191 -11.37 -7.03 3.66
CA GLN A 191 -12.49 -6.99 4.59
C GLN A 191 -12.99 -5.58 4.87
N LEU A 192 -12.07 -4.61 4.90
CA LEU A 192 -12.36 -3.20 5.15
C LEU A 192 -13.06 -2.55 3.96
N THR A 193 -12.63 -2.83 2.73
CA THR A 193 -13.27 -2.33 1.50
C THR A 193 -14.48 -3.16 1.09
N GLY A 194 -14.50 -4.46 1.43
CA GLY A 194 -15.49 -5.41 0.94
C GLY A 194 -15.25 -5.89 -0.49
N ASP A 195 -14.06 -5.65 -1.03
CA ASP A 195 -13.70 -5.95 -2.41
C ASP A 195 -12.58 -7.00 -2.46
N GLU A 196 -12.91 -8.21 -2.92
CA GLU A 196 -11.98 -9.33 -3.07
C GLU A 196 -10.90 -9.07 -4.13
N GLN A 197 -11.15 -8.14 -5.06
CA GLN A 197 -10.22 -7.80 -6.13
C GLN A 197 -9.39 -6.54 -5.83
N ILE A 198 -9.43 -6.02 -4.60
CA ILE A 198 -8.75 -4.75 -4.28
C ILE A 198 -7.25 -4.78 -4.60
N PHE A 199 -6.57 -5.88 -4.32
CA PHE A 199 -5.14 -6.00 -4.59
C PHE A 199 -4.84 -6.17 -6.08
N MET A 200 -5.77 -6.73 -6.86
CA MET A 200 -5.65 -6.76 -8.32
C MET A 200 -5.80 -5.35 -8.88
N LYS A 201 -6.78 -4.56 -8.40
CA LYS A 201 -6.95 -3.15 -8.79
C LYS A 201 -5.71 -2.32 -8.45
N LEU A 202 -5.18 -2.47 -7.23
CA LEU A 202 -3.95 -1.80 -6.80
C LEU A 202 -2.74 -2.23 -7.65
N HIS A 203 -2.64 -3.51 -8.03
CA HIS A 203 -1.66 -3.97 -8.99
C HIS A 203 -1.81 -3.23 -10.33
N LEU A 204 -3.03 -3.15 -10.90
CA LEU A 204 -3.24 -2.45 -12.18
C LEU A 204 -2.81 -0.99 -12.09
N CYS A 205 -3.27 -0.27 -11.07
CA CYS A 205 -2.92 1.15 -10.86
C CYS A 205 -1.41 1.32 -10.68
N GLY A 206 -0.77 0.44 -9.91
CA GLY A 206 0.69 0.44 -9.73
C GLY A 206 1.44 0.20 -11.05
N THR A 207 0.99 -0.75 -11.87
CA THR A 207 1.61 -1.01 -13.18
C THR A 207 1.49 0.18 -14.12
N GLU A 208 0.32 0.82 -14.16
CA GLU A 208 0.05 1.95 -15.03
C GLU A 208 0.88 3.18 -14.60
N LEU A 209 0.88 3.49 -13.31
CA LEU A 209 1.71 4.55 -12.72
C LEU A 209 3.18 4.36 -13.08
N LEU A 210 3.75 3.18 -12.83
CA LEU A 210 5.16 2.90 -13.10
C LEU A 210 5.48 2.93 -14.59
N SER A 211 4.52 2.59 -15.47
CA SER A 211 4.69 2.69 -16.91
C SER A 211 4.71 4.15 -17.38
N ASN A 212 3.82 4.99 -16.85
CA ASN A 212 3.74 6.40 -17.21
C ASN A 212 4.97 7.19 -16.74
N MET A 213 5.53 6.84 -15.58
CA MET A 213 6.76 7.45 -15.07
C MET A 213 8.03 7.12 -15.88
N GLN A 214 7.98 6.12 -16.76
CA GLN A 214 9.12 5.68 -17.59
C GLN A 214 9.14 6.30 -19.00
N ILE A 215 8.08 7.00 -19.40
CA ILE A 215 7.92 7.53 -20.78
C ILE A 215 8.55 8.93 -20.92
N GLN A 216 8.96 9.58 -19.83
CA GLN A 216 9.60 10.90 -19.80
C GLN A 216 11.14 10.82 -19.69
#